data_AF-A0A2H0KCA2-F1
#
_entry.id   AF-A0A2H0KCA2-F1
#
_cell.length_a   1.000
_cell.length_b   1.000
_cell.length_c   1.000
_cell.angle_alpha   90.00
_cell.angle_beta   90.00
_cell.angle_gamma   90.00
#
_symmetry.space_group_name_H-M   'P 1'
#
loop_
_entity.id
_entity.type
_entity.pdbx_description
1 polymer ?
#
loop_
_entity_poly.entity_id
_entity_poly.type
_entity_poly.pdbx_seq_one_letter_code
_entity_poly.pdbx_strand_id
1 'polypeptide(L)'
;MSKFLKHRSEKGFTLIELLVVIAIIGILSSVVLASLNSARVKARDTRRVADLKQIQVAEELYYDANGFYASSIALLVGGGSGQSLATLPLDPQTSAAYSYAYRGALEAPTAYHVGADMEQAFDATTLDAGDVDMITVAGESSWVGGITGSPDDGTKNCAGAAGTSFCYDISNVNTP
;
A
#
# COMPACT_ATOMS: atom_id res chain seq x y z
N MET A 1 -69.24 13.12 -33.46
CA MET A 1 -68.88 12.64 -32.11
C MET A 1 -67.61 13.38 -31.67
N SER A 2 -67.75 14.51 -30.99
CA SER A 2 -66.61 15.37 -30.63
C SER A 2 -66.00 14.90 -29.31
N LYS A 3 -64.76 14.40 -29.35
CA LYS A 3 -63.99 14.02 -28.16
C LYS A 3 -63.44 15.30 -27.50
N PHE A 4 -63.99 15.66 -26.33
CA PHE A 4 -63.38 16.66 -25.46
C PHE A 4 -62.06 16.12 -24.90
N LEU A 5 -60.93 16.73 -25.28
CA LEU A 5 -59.61 16.44 -24.72
C LEU A 5 -59.51 17.10 -23.33
N LYS A 6 -59.54 16.28 -22.29
CA LYS A 6 -59.36 16.69 -20.89
C LYS A 6 -57.91 17.14 -20.67
N HIS A 7 -57.68 18.46 -20.65
CA HIS A 7 -56.38 19.05 -20.32
C HIS A 7 -56.04 18.71 -18.86
N ARG A 8 -55.02 17.87 -18.64
CA ARG A 8 -54.49 17.64 -17.30
C ARG A 8 -53.63 18.86 -16.94
N SER A 9 -53.96 19.51 -15.84
CA SER A 9 -53.07 20.50 -15.23
C SER A 9 -51.84 19.78 -14.72
N GLU A 10 -50.72 19.95 -15.41
CA GLU A 10 -49.42 19.57 -14.86
C GLU A 10 -49.01 20.63 -13.84
N LYS A 11 -48.80 20.21 -12.60
CA LYS A 11 -48.32 21.10 -11.53
C LYS A 11 -46.83 21.34 -11.76
N GLY A 12 -46.44 22.60 -11.98
CA GLY A 12 -45.03 22.99 -12.02
C GLY A 12 -44.41 23.01 -10.64
N PHE A 13 -43.10 22.76 -10.56
CA PHE A 13 -42.31 22.93 -9.34
C PHE A 13 -42.20 24.43 -8.97
N THR A 14 -42.28 24.73 -7.68
CA THR A 14 -42.00 26.08 -7.18
C THR A 14 -40.49 26.31 -7.08
N LEU A 15 -40.05 27.57 -7.24
CA LEU A 15 -38.64 27.94 -7.09
C LEU A 15 -38.11 27.62 -5.68
N ILE A 16 -38.95 27.75 -4.66
CA ILE A 16 -38.56 27.45 -3.28
C ILE A 16 -38.35 25.95 -3.04
N GLU A 17 -39.17 25.09 -3.66
CA GLU A 17 -38.98 23.64 -3.59
C GLU A 17 -37.65 23.23 -4.21
N LEU A 18 -37.30 23.80 -5.37
CA LEU A 18 -36.02 23.51 -6.01
C LEU A 18 -34.83 24.03 -5.18
N LEU A 19 -34.96 25.22 -4.58
CA LEU A 19 -33.92 25.83 -3.75
C LEU A 19 -33.61 25.00 -2.49
N VAL A 20 -34.64 24.49 -1.81
CA VAL A 20 -34.45 23.64 -0.63
C VAL A 20 -33.75 22.32 -0.99
N VAL A 21 -34.08 21.72 -2.14
CA VAL A 21 -33.49 20.45 -2.57
C VAL A 21 -31.98 20.58 -2.82
N ILE A 22 -31.56 21.61 -3.56
CA ILE A 22 -30.13 21.84 -3.82
C ILE A 22 -29.37 22.17 -2.54
N ALA A 23 -30.02 22.86 -1.58
CA ALA A 23 -29.44 23.13 -0.27
C ALA A 23 -29.18 21.84 0.52
N ILE A 24 -30.14 20.91 0.55
CA ILE A 24 -29.99 19.61 1.21
C ILE A 24 -28.92 18.76 0.53
N ILE A 25 -28.92 18.67 -0.81
CA ILE A 25 -27.89 17.95 -1.58
C ILE A 25 -26.50 18.54 -1.32
N GLY A 26 -26.38 19.87 -1.22
CA GLY A 26 -25.13 20.55 -0.88
C GLY A 26 -24.59 20.14 0.50
N ILE A 27 -25.44 20.11 1.52
CA ILE A 27 -25.05 19.70 2.88
C ILE A 27 -24.62 18.23 2.88
N LEU A 28 -25.44 17.34 2.32
CA LEU A 28 -25.15 15.90 2.31
C LEU A 28 -23.88 15.57 1.52
N SER A 29 -23.67 16.22 0.37
CA SER A 29 -22.49 15.97 -0.47
C SER A 29 -21.18 16.40 0.20
N SER A 30 -21.19 17.46 1.02
CA SER A 30 -20.00 17.91 1.75
C SER A 30 -19.49 16.88 2.77
N VAL A 31 -20.41 16.23 3.51
CA VAL A 31 -20.07 15.19 4.50
C VAL A 31 -19.54 13.93 3.81
N VAL A 32 -20.17 13.52 2.72
CA VAL A 32 -19.74 12.35 1.94
C VAL A 32 -18.32 12.53 1.40
N LEU A 33 -17.99 13.71 0.85
CA LEU A 33 -16.67 13.96 0.28
C LEU A 33 -15.55 13.86 1.33
N ALA A 34 -15.77 14.39 2.53
CA ALA A 34 -14.82 14.28 3.62
C ALA A 34 -14.53 12.81 3.99
N SER A 35 -15.57 11.97 4.07
CA SER A 35 -15.42 10.54 4.38
C SER A 35 -14.72 9.73 3.28
N LEU A 36 -14.91 10.11 2.02
CA LEU A 36 -14.37 9.40 0.87
C LEU A 36 -12.84 9.52 0.77
N ASN A 37 -12.28 10.66 1.14
CA ASN A 37 -10.82 10.86 1.11
C ASN A 37 -10.09 9.91 2.06
N SER A 38 -10.57 9.79 3.31
CA SER A 38 -9.99 8.84 4.28
C SER A 38 -10.15 7.38 3.82
N ALA A 39 -11.30 7.03 3.24
CA ALA A 39 -11.52 5.68 2.71
C ALA A 39 -10.56 5.34 1.55
N ARG A 40 -10.27 6.31 0.67
CA ARG A 40 -9.31 6.13 -0.43
C ARG A 40 -7.88 5.91 0.06
N VAL A 41 -7.47 6.64 1.10
CA VAL A 41 -6.15 6.46 1.71
C VAL A 41 -6.02 5.06 2.30
N LYS A 42 -6.99 4.64 3.13
CA LYS A 42 -7.00 3.29 3.72
C LYS A 42 -7.01 2.18 2.67
N ALA A 43 -7.72 2.37 1.55
CA ALA A 43 -7.74 1.40 0.46
C ALA A 43 -6.37 1.27 -0.23
N ARG A 44 -5.63 2.37 -0.40
CA ARG A 44 -4.25 2.34 -0.94
C ARG A 44 -3.29 1.64 0.02
N ASP A 45 -3.36 1.97 1.30
CA ASP A 45 -2.55 1.32 2.34
C ASP A 45 -2.83 -0.20 2.42
N THR A 46 -4.11 -0.60 2.38
CA THR A 46 -4.47 -2.03 2.34
C THR A 46 -3.88 -2.74 1.11
N ARG A 47 -3.84 -2.05 -0.03
CA ARG A 47 -3.23 -2.57 -1.25
C ARG A 47 -1.72 -2.71 -1.12
N ARG A 48 -1.02 -1.72 -0.55
CA ARG A 48 0.43 -1.79 -0.27
C ARG A 48 0.78 -3.03 0.56
N VAL A 49 0.04 -3.27 1.64
CA VAL A 49 0.22 -4.46 2.49
C VAL A 49 -0.01 -5.75 1.72
N ALA A 50 -1.06 -5.83 0.91
CA ALA A 50 -1.34 -7.01 0.09
C ALA A 50 -0.26 -7.26 -0.97
N ASP A 51 0.28 -6.20 -1.57
CA ASP A 51 1.36 -6.28 -2.55
C ASP A 51 2.66 -6.79 -1.90
N LEU A 52 3.02 -6.28 -0.72
CA LEU A 52 4.20 -6.75 0.02
C LEU A 52 4.09 -8.22 0.44
N LYS A 53 2.90 -8.68 0.84
CA LYS A 53 2.65 -10.11 1.11
C LYS A 53 2.80 -10.98 -0.14
N GLN A 54 2.42 -10.48 -1.32
CA GLN A 54 2.67 -11.20 -2.57
C GLN A 54 4.18 -11.30 -2.87
N ILE A 55 4.94 -10.23 -2.60
CA ILE A 55 6.39 -10.24 -2.74
C ILE A 55 7.03 -11.22 -1.74
N GLN A 56 6.57 -11.25 -0.49
CA GLN A 56 7.03 -12.22 0.51
C GLN A 56 6.87 -13.65 0.01
N VAL A 57 5.67 -14.03 -0.45
CA VAL A 57 5.43 -15.37 -1.01
C VAL A 57 6.35 -15.64 -2.21
N ALA A 58 6.61 -14.62 -3.03
CA ALA A 58 7.51 -14.77 -4.17
C ALA A 58 8.97 -15.00 -3.76
N GLU A 59 9.46 -14.33 -2.72
CA GLU A 59 10.79 -14.57 -2.15
C GLU A 59 10.93 -15.99 -1.59
N GLU A 60 9.92 -16.48 -0.86
CA GLU A 60 9.96 -17.86 -0.33
C GLU A 60 10.00 -18.90 -1.47
N LEU A 61 9.20 -18.70 -2.52
CA LEU A 61 9.26 -19.56 -3.71
C LEU A 61 10.59 -19.44 -4.46
N TYR A 62 11.20 -18.28 -4.46
CA TYR A 62 12.52 -18.06 -5.04
C TYR A 62 13.59 -18.82 -4.26
N TYR A 63 13.53 -18.76 -2.92
CA TYR A 63 14.40 -19.51 -2.03
C TYR A 63 14.24 -21.03 -2.21
N ASP A 64 13.01 -21.53 -2.26
CA ASP A 64 12.74 -22.97 -2.49
C ASP A 64 13.35 -23.48 -3.81
N ALA A 65 13.39 -22.64 -4.83
CA ALA A 65 13.92 -23.01 -6.14
C ALA A 65 15.45 -22.87 -6.26
N ASN A 66 16.04 -21.88 -5.59
CA ASN A 66 17.45 -21.49 -5.81
C ASN A 66 18.35 -21.72 -4.58
N GLY A 67 17.78 -21.87 -3.38
CA GLY A 67 18.49 -22.04 -2.11
C GLY A 67 18.97 -20.73 -1.47
N PHE A 68 18.58 -19.59 -2.03
CA PHE A 68 18.92 -18.23 -1.56
C PHE A 68 17.81 -17.26 -1.98
N TYR A 69 17.70 -16.12 -1.31
CA TYR A 69 16.72 -15.07 -1.63
C TYR A 69 17.17 -14.20 -2.80
N ALA A 70 16.27 -13.44 -3.41
CA ALA A 70 16.64 -12.60 -4.54
C ALA A 70 17.55 -11.43 -4.11
N SER A 71 18.58 -11.11 -4.90
CA SER A 71 19.41 -9.92 -4.67
C SER A 71 18.77 -8.63 -5.19
N SER A 72 17.64 -8.74 -5.90
CA SER A 72 16.78 -7.62 -6.24
C SER A 72 15.35 -8.07 -6.46
N ILE A 73 14.39 -7.22 -6.10
CA ILE A 73 12.96 -7.47 -6.28
C ILE A 73 12.56 -7.76 -7.74
N ALA A 74 13.35 -7.28 -8.71
CA ALA A 74 13.12 -7.51 -10.13
C ALA A 74 13.35 -8.97 -10.54
N LEU A 75 14.18 -9.72 -9.80
CA LEU A 75 14.45 -11.13 -10.09
C LEU A 75 13.27 -12.04 -9.77
N LEU A 76 12.28 -11.56 -9.01
CA LEU A 76 11.05 -12.30 -8.69
C LEU A 76 10.06 -12.35 -9.85
N VAL A 77 10.26 -11.51 -10.87
CA VAL A 77 9.35 -11.36 -12.01
C VAL A 77 9.81 -12.20 -13.18
N GLY A 78 8.88 -12.96 -13.76
CA GLY A 78 9.12 -13.71 -14.99
C GLY A 78 8.62 -15.15 -14.93
N GLY A 79 9.35 -16.05 -15.60
CA GLY A 79 8.98 -17.46 -15.72
C GLY A 79 10.14 -18.43 -15.49
N GLY A 80 11.26 -17.94 -14.91
CA GLY A 80 12.38 -18.78 -14.49
C GLY A 80 12.08 -19.56 -13.20
N SER A 81 13.02 -20.42 -12.80
CA SER A 81 12.93 -21.19 -11.54
C SER A 81 12.86 -20.25 -10.33
N GLY A 82 11.73 -20.25 -9.63
CA GLY A 82 11.49 -19.41 -8.45
C GLY A 82 10.91 -18.02 -8.76
N GLN A 83 10.74 -17.66 -10.03
CA GLN A 83 10.07 -16.42 -10.43
C GLN A 83 8.56 -16.66 -10.46
N SER A 84 7.84 -16.09 -9.50
CA SER A 84 6.41 -16.35 -9.30
C SER A 84 5.53 -15.12 -9.54
N LEU A 85 6.12 -13.94 -9.70
CA LEU A 85 5.38 -12.73 -10.04
C LEU A 85 5.27 -12.58 -11.56
N ALA A 86 4.04 -12.41 -12.06
CA ALA A 86 3.81 -12.09 -13.47
C ALA A 86 4.26 -10.65 -13.80
N THR A 87 4.05 -9.72 -12.87
CA THR A 87 4.47 -8.32 -12.94
C THR A 87 4.78 -7.83 -11.54
N LEU A 88 5.76 -6.95 -11.39
CA LEU A 88 6.06 -6.34 -10.09
C LEU A 88 4.88 -5.45 -9.63
N PRO A 89 4.34 -5.64 -8.42
CA PRO A 89 3.40 -4.70 -7.82
C PRO A 89 4.07 -3.34 -7.62
N LEU A 90 3.35 -2.27 -7.95
CA LEU A 90 3.81 -0.89 -7.82
C LEU A 90 2.88 -0.13 -6.87
N ASP A 91 3.44 0.86 -6.18
CA ASP A 91 2.70 1.71 -5.26
C ASP A 91 1.49 2.35 -5.97
N PRO A 92 0.28 2.25 -5.41
CA PRO A 92 -0.96 2.69 -6.08
C PRO A 92 -1.10 4.20 -6.24
N GLN A 93 -0.23 5.00 -5.61
CA GLN A 93 -0.24 6.46 -5.67
C GLN A 93 0.87 7.00 -6.57
N THR A 94 2.09 6.46 -6.44
CA THR A 94 3.29 6.95 -7.12
C THR A 94 3.68 6.11 -8.33
N SER A 95 3.15 4.89 -8.45
CA SER A 95 3.60 3.88 -9.41
C SER A 95 5.10 3.56 -9.31
N ALA A 96 5.71 3.81 -8.15
CA ALA A 96 7.08 3.43 -7.86
C ALA A 96 7.15 1.97 -7.38
N ALA A 97 8.32 1.34 -7.54
CA ALA A 97 8.59 0.06 -6.92
C ALA A 97 8.73 0.22 -5.40
N TYR A 98 8.34 -0.82 -4.66
CA TYR A 98 8.53 -0.86 -3.21
C TYR A 98 10.02 -0.92 -2.85
N SER A 99 10.35 -0.41 -1.65
CA SER A 99 11.72 -0.46 -1.16
C SER A 99 12.12 -1.91 -0.93
N TYR A 100 13.33 -2.25 -1.33
CA TYR A 100 13.89 -3.60 -1.21
C TYR A 100 15.35 -3.54 -0.77
N ALA A 101 15.73 -4.43 0.13
CA ALA A 101 17.11 -4.67 0.52
C ALA A 101 17.35 -6.16 0.78
N TYR A 102 18.58 -6.61 0.59
CA TYR A 102 18.99 -7.96 0.91
C TYR A 102 20.26 -7.95 1.75
N ARG A 103 20.56 -9.07 2.42
CA ARG A 103 21.80 -9.26 3.18
C ARG A 103 22.51 -10.54 2.72
N GLY A 104 23.83 -10.51 2.69
CA GLY A 104 24.67 -11.61 2.23
C GLY A 104 25.36 -11.34 0.89
N ALA A 105 25.93 -12.38 0.29
CA ALA A 105 26.61 -12.27 -1.00
C ALA A 105 25.58 -12.06 -2.14
N LEU A 106 25.96 -11.29 -3.18
CA LEU A 106 25.10 -10.99 -4.34
C LEU A 106 24.52 -12.24 -5.03
N GLU A 107 25.29 -13.32 -5.06
CA GLU A 107 24.93 -14.59 -5.72
C GLU A 107 24.21 -15.58 -4.79
N ALA A 108 24.19 -15.29 -3.48
CA ALA A 108 23.50 -16.11 -2.48
C ALA A 108 23.06 -15.27 -1.27
N PRO A 109 22.09 -14.35 -1.44
CA PRO A 109 21.50 -13.62 -0.33
C PRO A 109 20.88 -14.56 0.70
N THR A 110 21.12 -14.29 1.98
CA THR A 110 20.63 -15.11 3.10
C THR A 110 19.43 -14.50 3.80
N ALA A 111 19.15 -13.22 3.56
CA ALA A 111 17.99 -12.52 4.07
C ALA A 111 17.52 -11.45 3.09
N TYR A 112 16.24 -11.13 3.15
CA TYR A 112 15.63 -10.03 2.41
C TYR A 112 14.81 -9.15 3.33
N HIS A 113 14.52 -7.97 2.82
CA HIS A 113 13.70 -6.95 3.44
C HIS A 113 12.94 -6.22 2.35
N VAL A 114 11.63 -6.05 2.54
CA VAL A 114 10.78 -5.29 1.63
C VAL A 114 9.84 -4.40 2.45
N GLY A 115 9.64 -3.15 2.02
CA GLY A 115 8.81 -2.20 2.76
C GLY A 115 8.10 -1.17 1.88
N ALA A 116 7.02 -0.62 2.42
CA ALA A 116 6.22 0.44 1.79
C ALA A 116 5.90 1.56 2.78
N ASP A 117 6.00 2.80 2.30
CA ASP A 117 5.55 3.97 3.05
C ASP A 117 4.02 4.06 3.04
N MET A 118 3.44 4.13 4.23
CA MET A 118 2.01 4.23 4.48
C MET A 118 1.61 5.69 4.66
N GLU A 119 0.41 6.03 4.17
CA GLU A 119 -0.09 7.41 4.18
C GLU A 119 -0.73 7.81 5.51
N GLN A 120 -1.07 6.84 6.36
CA GLN A 120 -1.65 7.05 7.69
C GLN A 120 -0.91 6.25 8.75
N ALA A 121 -1.06 6.69 10.00
CA ALA A 121 -0.62 5.94 11.15
C ALA A 121 -1.30 4.58 11.13
N PHE A 122 -0.49 3.53 10.95
CA PHE A 122 -0.96 2.18 11.18
C PHE A 122 -0.97 1.95 12.68
N ASP A 123 -2.08 1.42 13.20
CA ASP A 123 -2.18 1.09 14.62
C ASP A 123 -1.31 -0.13 14.87
N ALA A 124 -0.17 0.09 15.54
CA ALA A 124 0.81 -0.93 15.90
C ALA A 124 0.21 -2.12 16.67
N THR A 125 -0.98 -1.96 17.25
CA THR A 125 -1.69 -3.04 17.97
C THR A 125 -2.44 -4.02 17.06
N THR A 126 -2.58 -3.71 15.77
CA THR A 126 -3.17 -4.61 14.76
C THR A 126 -2.15 -5.29 13.86
N LEU A 127 -0.86 -5.04 14.12
CA LEU A 127 0.26 -5.62 13.41
C LEU A 127 0.49 -7.04 13.93
N ASP A 128 0.38 -8.01 13.03
CA ASP A 128 0.70 -9.41 13.29
C ASP A 128 2.18 -9.54 13.68
N ALA A 129 2.54 -10.54 14.46
CA ALA A 129 3.86 -10.70 15.10
C ALA A 129 5.07 -10.81 14.13
N GLY A 130 4.84 -10.76 12.81
CA GLY A 130 5.86 -10.69 11.77
C GLY A 130 6.16 -9.27 11.24
N ASP A 131 5.42 -8.26 11.71
CA ASP A 131 5.72 -6.85 11.49
C ASP A 131 6.70 -6.41 12.58
N VAL A 132 7.98 -6.67 12.30
CA VAL A 132 9.05 -6.16 13.15
C VAL A 132 9.38 -4.81 12.54
N ASP A 133 8.66 -3.74 12.93
CA ASP A 133 9.08 -2.35 12.76
C ASP A 133 10.56 -2.32 13.16
N MET A 134 11.46 -2.37 12.18
CA MET A 134 12.76 -3.01 12.36
C MET A 134 13.49 -2.41 13.55
N ILE A 135 13.43 -2.99 14.77
CA ILE A 135 14.27 -2.53 15.89
C ILE A 135 15.66 -2.45 15.31
N THR A 136 16.15 -1.23 15.25
CA THR A 136 17.43 -0.95 14.66
C THR A 136 18.42 -1.77 15.45
N VAL A 137 18.99 -2.79 14.84
CA VAL A 137 20.33 -3.17 15.26
C VAL A 137 21.21 -2.08 14.70
N ALA A 138 21.28 -0.97 15.43
CA ALA A 138 22.23 0.09 15.17
C ALA A 138 23.61 -0.55 15.01
N GLY A 139 24.13 -0.57 13.78
CA GLY A 139 25.46 -1.07 13.48
C GLY A 139 25.58 -2.27 12.53
N GLU A 140 24.50 -2.86 12.00
CA GLU A 140 24.66 -3.96 11.02
C GLU A 140 24.77 -3.44 9.56
N SER A 141 25.99 -3.07 9.19
CA SER A 141 26.42 -2.55 7.88
C SER A 141 26.34 -3.55 6.70
N SER A 142 25.50 -4.60 6.79
CA SER A 142 25.48 -5.70 5.80
C SER A 142 24.27 -5.74 4.87
N TRP A 143 23.30 -4.82 5.01
CA TRP A 143 22.20 -4.71 4.05
C TRP A 143 22.63 -3.95 2.82
N VAL A 144 22.35 -4.51 1.64
CA VAL A 144 22.56 -3.89 0.34
C VAL A 144 21.19 -3.58 -0.25
N GLY A 145 20.91 -2.30 -0.46
CA GLY A 145 19.61 -1.83 -0.95
C GLY A 145 19.15 -0.57 -0.22
N GLY A 146 17.95 -0.12 -0.57
CA GLY A 146 17.43 1.20 -0.19
C GLY A 146 16.58 1.23 1.08
N ILE A 147 16.53 0.16 1.87
CA ILE A 147 15.79 0.18 3.15
C ILE A 147 16.76 0.45 4.29
N THR A 148 16.63 1.64 4.90
CA THR A 148 17.21 1.97 6.20
C THR A 148 16.05 2.12 7.16
N GLY A 149 15.65 1.03 7.81
CA GLY A 149 14.48 1.00 8.69
C GLY A 149 14.88 1.08 10.16
N SER A 150 15.30 2.24 10.65
CA SER A 150 15.49 2.42 12.09
C SER A 150 14.24 3.10 12.68
N PRO A 151 13.46 2.47 13.58
CA PRO A 151 12.43 3.15 14.38
C PRO A 151 13.04 4.25 15.28
N ASP A 152 14.38 4.32 15.35
CA ASP A 152 15.15 5.24 16.17
C ASP A 152 15.90 6.34 15.38
N ASP A 153 15.85 6.37 14.04
CA ASP A 153 16.52 7.43 13.27
C ASP A 153 15.70 8.74 13.18
N GLY A 154 14.47 8.72 13.73
CA GLY A 154 13.56 9.85 13.70
C GLY A 154 13.02 10.19 12.30
N THR A 155 13.39 9.41 11.28
CA THR A 155 12.92 9.48 9.91
C THR A 155 11.93 8.34 9.71
N LYS A 156 10.66 8.63 9.93
CA LYS A 156 9.60 7.64 9.73
C LYS A 156 9.50 7.43 8.21
N ASN A 157 10.22 6.46 7.63
CA ASN A 157 10.02 5.92 6.29
C ASN A 157 10.87 4.68 6.00
N CYS A 158 10.49 3.92 4.98
CA CYS A 158 11.19 2.70 4.56
C CYS A 158 12.45 2.97 3.71
N ALA A 159 12.91 4.22 3.55
CA ALA A 159 13.99 4.58 2.63
C ALA A 159 14.93 5.71 3.13
N GLY A 160 14.93 6.03 4.43
CA GLY A 160 15.91 6.95 5.03
C GLY A 160 15.82 8.42 4.62
N ALA A 161 14.76 8.83 3.92
CA ALA A 161 14.48 10.24 3.66
C ALA A 161 13.60 10.84 4.77
N ALA A 162 14.17 11.66 5.65
CA ALA A 162 13.48 12.36 6.74
C ALA A 162 12.01 12.73 6.43
N GLY A 163 11.07 11.95 6.97
CA GLY A 163 9.64 12.05 6.71
C GLY A 163 8.76 11.63 7.90
N THR A 164 7.47 11.94 7.80
CA THR A 164 6.41 11.58 8.75
C THR A 164 5.70 10.27 8.37
N SER A 165 6.32 9.45 7.53
CA SER A 165 5.71 8.31 6.85
C SER A 165 5.76 7.05 7.71
N PHE A 166 4.64 6.35 7.87
CA PHE A 166 4.66 5.10 8.64
C PHE A 166 5.20 4.00 7.73
N CYS A 167 6.29 3.32 8.09
CA CYS A 167 6.79 2.21 7.28
C CYS A 167 6.01 0.94 7.67
N TYR A 168 5.59 0.16 6.68
CA TYR A 168 5.19 -1.23 6.89
C TYR A 168 6.21 -2.10 6.15
N ASP A 169 6.84 -3.04 6.86
CA ASP A 169 7.89 -3.86 6.30
C ASP A 169 7.78 -5.34 6.67
N ILE A 170 8.38 -6.17 5.81
CA ILE A 170 8.47 -7.61 5.99
C ILE A 170 9.91 -8.00 5.76
N SER A 171 10.51 -8.68 6.72
CA SER A 171 11.86 -9.21 6.60
C SER A 171 11.89 -10.71 6.91
N ASN A 172 12.79 -11.42 6.25
CA ASN A 172 13.16 -12.77 6.64
C ASN A 172 14.65 -12.79 6.94
N VAL A 173 14.98 -12.73 8.23
CA VAL A 173 16.33 -12.92 8.73
C VAL A 173 16.49 -14.39 9.12
N ASN A 174 16.78 -15.25 8.14
CA ASN A 174 17.27 -16.59 8.43
C ASN A 174 18.61 -16.45 9.17
N THR A 175 18.57 -16.38 10.49
CA THR A 175 19.73 -16.51 11.36
C THR A 175 20.02 -18.00 11.48
N PRO A 176 21.21 -18.49 11.08
CA PRO A 176 21.62 -19.85 11.43
C PRO A 176 21.69 -20.04 12.95
#